data_AF-A0A2V9X6Z3-F1
#
_entry.id   AF-A0A2V9X6Z3-F1
#
_cell.length_a   1.000
_cell.length_b   1.000
_cell.length_c   1.000
_cell.angle_alpha   90.00
_cell.angle_beta   90.00
_cell.angle_gamma   90.00
#
_symmetry.space_group_name_H-M   'P 1'
#
loop_
_entity.id
_entity.type
_entity.pdbx_description
1 polymer ?
#
loop_
_entity_poly.entity_id
_entity_poly.type
_entity_poly.pdbx_seq_one_letter_code
_entity_poly.pdbx_strand_id
1 'polypeptide(L)'
;MNRAKLDYALAVMPLGRIEVRYEVLSPMCPEEPNSKLQQLFERFNRRYWRGRLPHYTVIVSDKYVGARCEKRDRIIYINPSIPPRSVPQFLLHEMAHAAVKGYAHGKLWRDEMERLIRLGAPLKGELAAYSPEAVPQTLASILPEFFDAAFLSDQTWREVWRHKAYGYGFTDRTGRVENQYAAQVRHKARREWMRGRRLRRSYGGFAP
;
A
#
# COMPACT_ATOMS: atom_id res chain seq x y z
N MET A 1 44.46 -12.58 21.98
CA MET A 1 45.02 -11.22 21.90
C MET A 1 43.99 -10.25 22.50
N ASN A 2 44.35 -9.61 23.63
CA ASN A 2 43.72 -8.51 24.41
C ASN A 2 42.18 -8.48 24.63
N ARG A 3 41.66 -8.71 25.85
CA ARG A 3 41.70 -7.94 27.14
C ARG A 3 40.58 -6.90 27.27
N ALA A 4 39.66 -7.15 28.20
CA ALA A 4 39.16 -6.15 29.15
C ALA A 4 38.82 -6.87 30.46
N LYS A 5 39.62 -6.58 31.49
CA LYS A 5 39.37 -6.93 32.90
C LYS A 5 38.39 -5.91 33.48
N LEU A 6 37.51 -6.35 34.36
CA LEU A 6 36.94 -5.50 35.41
C LEU A 6 36.91 -6.32 36.69
N ASP A 7 37.93 -6.08 37.51
CA ASP A 7 38.02 -6.50 38.90
C ASP A 7 37.10 -5.58 39.72
N TYR A 8 36.24 -6.14 40.57
CA TYR A 8 35.64 -5.40 41.68
C TYR A 8 35.90 -6.15 42.98
N ALA A 9 36.44 -5.38 43.94
CA ALA A 9 37.01 -5.85 45.19
C ALA A 9 35.97 -6.47 46.12
N LEU A 10 36.36 -7.60 46.72
CA LEU A 10 35.68 -8.26 47.82
C LEU A 10 35.82 -7.41 49.10
N ALA A 11 34.69 -7.02 49.68
CA ALA A 11 34.60 -6.69 51.09
C ALA A 11 33.99 -7.90 51.82
N VAL A 12 34.77 -8.52 52.71
CA VAL A 12 34.34 -9.63 53.57
C VAL A 12 33.91 -9.06 54.92
N MET A 13 32.65 -9.29 55.30
CA MET A 13 32.16 -9.31 56.69
C MET A 13 31.10 -10.42 56.81
N PRO A 14 31.04 -11.20 57.91
CA PRO A 14 30.33 -12.48 57.93
C PRO A 14 28.97 -12.45 58.65
N LEU A 15 28.19 -13.50 58.38
CA LEU A 15 27.01 -14.04 59.10
C LEU A 15 25.62 -13.41 58.83
N GLY A 16 24.81 -14.20 58.13
CA GLY A 16 23.35 -14.06 58.05
C GLY A 16 22.82 -14.69 56.76
N ARG A 17 22.17 -15.86 56.84
CA ARG A 17 21.41 -16.41 55.70
C ARG A 17 20.23 -15.48 55.41
N ILE A 18 20.40 -14.60 54.42
CA ILE A 18 19.29 -13.89 53.80
C ILE A 18 18.96 -14.67 52.53
N GLU A 19 17.84 -15.38 52.53
CA GLU A 19 17.24 -15.87 51.28
C GLU A 19 16.79 -14.65 50.47
N VAL A 20 17.64 -14.22 49.55
CA VAL A 20 17.26 -13.22 48.55
C VAL A 20 16.35 -13.93 47.55
N ARG A 21 15.03 -13.77 47.72
CA ARG A 21 14.06 -14.11 46.69
C ARG A 21 14.27 -13.13 45.54
N TYR A 22 14.91 -13.60 44.47
CA TYR A 22 14.93 -12.90 43.21
C TYR A 22 13.52 -13.00 42.61
N GLU A 23 12.70 -11.97 42.82
CA GLU A 23 11.58 -11.72 41.91
C GLU A 23 12.18 -11.45 40.54
N VAL A 24 11.99 -12.40 39.63
CA VAL A 24 12.30 -12.25 38.22
C VAL A 24 11.39 -11.16 37.69
N LEU A 25 11.86 -9.91 37.73
CA LEU A 25 11.33 -8.86 36.88
C LEU A 25 11.56 -9.34 35.45
N SER A 26 10.51 -9.93 34.88
CA SER A 26 10.46 -10.40 33.51
C SER A 26 11.02 -9.30 32.61
N PRO A 27 12.12 -9.54 31.87
CA PRO A 27 12.64 -8.54 30.98
C PRO A 27 11.54 -8.20 29.99
N MET A 28 11.10 -6.93 29.96
CA MET A 28 10.22 -6.43 28.93
C MET A 28 10.97 -6.59 27.60
N CYS A 29 10.72 -7.71 26.90
CA CYS A 29 11.21 -7.92 25.55
C CYS A 29 10.75 -6.73 24.71
N PRO A 30 11.63 -6.06 23.95
CA PRO A 30 11.20 -5.02 23.04
C PRO A 30 10.22 -5.67 22.05
N GLU A 31 8.97 -5.23 22.07
CA GLU A 31 7.95 -5.71 21.13
C GLU A 31 8.48 -5.67 19.69
N GLU A 32 8.46 -6.81 19.00
CA GLU A 32 8.97 -7.00 17.63
C GLU A 32 8.45 -5.89 16.69
N PRO A 33 9.28 -5.31 15.79
CA PRO A 33 8.87 -4.19 14.93
C PRO A 33 7.56 -4.40 14.17
N ASN A 34 7.31 -5.64 13.71
CA ASN A 34 6.08 -6.00 13.02
C ASN A 34 4.85 -5.88 13.94
N SER A 35 4.98 -6.17 15.23
CA SER A 35 3.87 -6.07 16.18
C SER A 35 3.42 -4.62 16.39
N LYS A 36 4.35 -3.66 16.47
CA LYS A 36 4.02 -2.23 16.59
C LYS A 36 3.35 -1.68 15.34
N LEU A 37 3.85 -2.07 14.16
CA LEU A 37 3.23 -1.68 12.89
C LEU A 37 1.85 -2.30 12.71
N GLN A 38 1.68 -3.56 13.12
CA GLN A 38 0.38 -4.22 13.12
C GLN A 38 -0.60 -3.51 14.06
N GLN A 39 -0.18 -3.16 15.27
CA GLN A 39 -1.00 -2.38 16.20
C GLN A 39 -1.39 -1.00 15.60
N LEU A 40 -0.46 -0.35 14.89
CA LEU A 40 -0.73 0.91 14.22
C LEU A 40 -1.76 0.76 13.08
N PHE A 41 -1.64 -0.30 12.28
CA PHE A 41 -2.64 -0.64 11.26
C PHE A 41 -4.02 -0.83 11.90
N GLU A 42 -4.12 -1.61 12.97
CA GLU A 42 -5.41 -1.86 13.62
C GLU A 42 -6.00 -0.60 14.23
N ARG A 43 -5.17 0.26 14.81
CA ARG A 43 -5.58 1.57 15.32
C ARG A 43 -6.12 2.47 14.20
N PHE A 44 -5.45 2.50 13.04
CA PHE A 44 -5.91 3.26 11.88
C PHE A 44 -7.17 2.66 11.26
N ASN A 45 -7.28 1.34 11.17
CA ASN A 45 -8.46 0.66 10.67
C ASN A 45 -9.68 1.04 11.49
N ARG A 46 -9.58 0.98 12.82
CA ARG A 46 -10.63 1.45 13.73
C ARG A 46 -10.96 2.92 13.54
N ARG A 47 -9.94 3.79 13.51
CA ARG A 47 -10.14 5.25 13.44
C ARG A 47 -10.76 5.72 12.13
N TYR A 48 -10.25 5.26 10.99
CA TYR A 48 -10.59 5.85 9.69
C TYR A 48 -11.52 4.99 8.84
N TRP A 49 -11.57 3.67 9.10
CA TRP A 49 -12.41 2.72 8.37
C TRP A 49 -13.49 2.07 9.25
N ARG A 50 -13.52 2.39 10.55
CA ARG A 50 -14.44 1.78 11.54
C ARG A 50 -14.27 0.26 11.61
N GLY A 51 -13.04 -0.22 11.45
CA GLY A 51 -12.72 -1.65 11.47
C GLY A 51 -13.14 -2.43 10.22
N ARG A 52 -13.53 -1.75 9.14
CA ARG A 52 -14.07 -2.40 7.93
C ARG A 52 -13.01 -2.82 6.93
N LEU A 53 -11.75 -2.40 7.06
CA LEU A 53 -10.69 -3.00 6.23
C LEU A 53 -10.50 -4.45 6.69
N PRO A 54 -10.39 -5.40 5.74
CA PRO A 54 -10.01 -6.76 6.11
C PRO A 54 -8.62 -6.73 6.74
N HIS A 55 -8.30 -7.76 7.51
CA HIS A 55 -6.98 -7.86 8.12
C HIS A 55 -5.89 -7.95 7.05
N TYR A 56 -4.86 -7.11 7.19
CA TYR A 56 -3.61 -7.18 6.43
C TYR A 56 -2.47 -7.39 7.41
N THR A 57 -1.53 -8.26 7.02
CA THR A 57 -0.27 -8.44 7.75
C THR A 57 0.68 -7.32 7.36
N VAL A 58 1.20 -6.58 8.34
CA VAL A 58 2.21 -5.53 8.10
C VAL A 58 3.60 -6.07 8.40
N ILE A 59 4.49 -6.01 7.41
CA ILE A 59 5.84 -6.60 7.47
C ILE A 59 6.89 -5.55 7.16
N VAL A 60 7.94 -5.46 7.98
CA VAL A 60 9.15 -4.71 7.63
C VAL A 60 9.98 -5.53 6.64
N SER A 61 10.26 -4.98 5.45
CA SER A 61 11.05 -5.66 4.43
C SER A 61 11.62 -4.66 3.42
N ASP A 62 12.84 -4.90 2.97
CA ASP A 62 13.52 -4.14 1.90
C ASP A 62 13.14 -4.58 0.47
N LYS A 63 12.22 -5.56 0.33
CA LYS A 63 11.76 -6.09 -0.96
C LYS A 63 11.31 -5.01 -1.95
N TYR A 64 10.71 -3.93 -1.47
CA TYR A 64 10.26 -2.79 -2.27
C TYR A 64 10.83 -1.51 -1.71
N VAL A 65 11.14 -0.53 -2.58
CA VAL A 65 11.45 0.83 -2.15
C VAL A 65 10.18 1.48 -1.59
N GLY A 66 10.26 2.10 -0.41
CA GLY A 66 9.12 2.75 0.23
C GLY A 66 8.14 1.76 0.87
N ALA A 67 6.84 1.93 0.64
CA ALA A 67 5.82 1.02 1.14
C ALA A 67 5.02 0.40 -0.01
N ARG A 68 4.41 -0.76 0.22
CA ARG A 68 3.66 -1.48 -0.82
C ARG A 68 2.53 -2.32 -0.25
N CYS A 69 1.32 -2.13 -0.76
CA CYS A 69 0.16 -2.98 -0.52
C CYS A 69 0.06 -4.09 -1.58
N GLU A 70 0.26 -5.33 -1.16
CA GLU A 70 -0.07 -6.52 -1.94
C GLU A 70 -1.49 -7.00 -1.60
N LYS A 71 -2.46 -6.56 -2.41
CA LYS A 71 -3.88 -6.80 -2.12
C LYS A 71 -4.29 -8.27 -2.15
N ARG A 72 -3.70 -9.05 -3.05
CA ARG A 72 -4.04 -10.46 -3.23
C ARG A 72 -3.69 -11.27 -1.99
N ASP A 73 -2.49 -11.05 -1.47
CA ASP A 73 -1.93 -11.80 -0.35
C ASP A 73 -2.26 -11.16 1.01
N ARG A 74 -2.86 -9.95 0.97
CA ARG A 74 -3.19 -9.13 2.14
C ARG A 74 -1.97 -8.81 2.99
N ILE A 75 -0.91 -8.37 2.33
CA ILE A 75 0.34 -7.97 2.98
C ILE A 75 0.60 -6.49 2.68
N ILE A 76 1.02 -5.74 3.69
CA ILE A 76 1.57 -4.40 3.53
C ILE A 76 3.04 -4.45 3.92
N TYR A 77 3.92 -4.14 2.97
CA TYR A 77 5.35 -4.03 3.20
C TYR A 77 5.71 -2.59 3.55
N ILE A 78 6.54 -2.42 4.58
CA ILE A 78 7.14 -1.15 4.96
C ILE A 78 8.66 -1.30 4.86
N ASN A 79 9.30 -0.52 4.00
CA ASN A 79 10.75 -0.55 3.88
C ASN A 79 11.43 0.05 5.12
N PRO A 80 12.46 -0.60 5.68
CA PRO A 80 13.17 -0.12 6.87
C PRO A 80 13.90 1.22 6.66
N SER A 81 14.17 1.64 5.42
CA SER A 81 14.75 2.95 5.10
C SER A 81 13.78 4.12 5.29
N ILE A 82 12.48 3.86 5.42
CA ILE A 82 11.50 4.94 5.68
C ILE A 82 11.78 5.52 7.07
N PRO A 83 11.97 6.84 7.21
CA PRO A 83 12.14 7.47 8.50
C PRO A 83 10.96 7.13 9.43
N PRO A 84 11.19 6.73 10.70
CA PRO A 84 10.12 6.31 11.61
C PRO A 84 8.96 7.31 11.74
N ARG A 85 9.26 8.62 11.65
CA ARG A 85 8.26 9.70 11.69
C ARG A 85 7.33 9.72 10.46
N SER A 86 7.79 9.19 9.33
CA SER A 86 7.05 9.13 8.07
C SER A 86 6.27 7.82 7.90
N VAL A 87 6.61 6.76 8.64
CA VAL A 87 5.92 5.46 8.57
C VAL A 87 4.39 5.56 8.70
N PRO A 88 3.81 6.37 9.62
CA PRO A 88 2.36 6.52 9.70
C PRO A 88 1.70 7.01 8.40
N GLN A 89 2.37 7.90 7.66
CA GLN A 89 1.89 8.45 6.39
C GLN A 89 1.90 7.38 5.30
N PHE A 90 3.01 6.66 5.15
CA PHE A 90 3.15 5.55 4.20
C PHE A 90 2.17 4.41 4.50
N LEU A 91 1.97 4.07 5.78
CA LEU A 91 1.01 3.03 6.14
C LEU A 91 -0.42 3.45 5.77
N LEU A 92 -0.83 4.69 6.04
CA LEU A 92 -2.15 5.18 5.66
C LEU A 92 -2.34 5.22 4.12
N HIS A 93 -1.29 5.56 3.37
CA HIS A 93 -1.28 5.49 1.91
C HIS A 93 -1.59 4.07 1.42
N GLU A 94 -0.89 3.06 1.95
CA GLU A 94 -1.11 1.66 1.57
C GLU A 94 -2.46 1.12 2.05
N MET A 95 -2.95 1.57 3.19
CA MET A 95 -4.31 1.26 3.66
C MET A 95 -5.39 1.89 2.77
N ALA A 96 -5.16 3.09 2.22
CA ALA A 96 -6.05 3.69 1.23
C ALA A 96 -6.08 2.87 -0.06
N HIS A 97 -4.94 2.30 -0.48
CA HIS A 97 -4.96 1.27 -1.52
C HIS A 97 -5.82 0.09 -1.08
N ALA A 98 -5.60 -0.51 0.08
CA ALA A 98 -6.39 -1.64 0.56
C ALA A 98 -7.92 -1.38 0.59
N ALA A 99 -8.34 -0.13 0.82
CA ALA A 99 -9.74 0.27 0.91
C ALA A 99 -10.49 0.29 -0.44
N VAL A 100 -9.78 0.49 -1.55
CA VAL A 100 -10.39 0.77 -2.85
C VAL A 100 -10.16 -0.35 -3.86
N LYS A 101 -11.01 -0.42 -4.90
CA LYS A 101 -10.79 -1.32 -6.04
C LYS A 101 -9.77 -0.69 -7.00
N GLY A 102 -8.77 -1.46 -7.43
CA GLY A 102 -7.71 -1.02 -8.35
C GLY A 102 -6.36 -0.75 -7.67
N TYR A 103 -5.27 -0.71 -8.44
CA TYR A 103 -3.89 -0.72 -7.90
C TYR A 103 -3.14 0.61 -8.05
N ALA A 104 -3.79 1.63 -8.59
CA ALA A 104 -3.18 2.90 -8.94
C ALA A 104 -3.80 4.07 -8.15
N HIS A 105 -3.10 5.21 -8.14
CA HIS A 105 -3.53 6.48 -7.54
C HIS A 105 -4.61 7.21 -8.36
N GLY A 106 -5.54 6.45 -8.93
CA GLY A 106 -6.68 6.97 -9.69
C GLY A 106 -7.74 7.62 -8.80
N LYS A 107 -8.86 8.04 -9.40
CA LYS A 107 -9.94 8.76 -8.72
C LYS A 107 -10.42 8.09 -7.42
N LEU A 108 -10.62 6.77 -7.39
CA LEU A 108 -11.05 6.09 -6.15
C LEU A 108 -10.07 6.29 -5.01
N TRP A 109 -8.78 6.11 -5.29
CA TRP A 109 -7.74 6.25 -4.28
C TRP A 109 -7.63 7.71 -3.84
N ARG A 110 -7.71 8.68 -4.77
CA ARG A 110 -7.72 10.11 -4.42
C ARG A 110 -8.93 10.50 -3.57
N ASP A 111 -10.13 10.09 -3.97
CA ASP A 111 -11.37 10.32 -3.20
C ASP A 111 -11.23 9.76 -1.76
N GLU A 112 -10.58 8.60 -1.62
CA GLU A 112 -10.31 7.97 -0.33
C GLU A 112 -9.27 8.74 0.49
N MET A 113 -8.17 9.19 -0.12
CA MET A 113 -7.16 10.03 0.52
C MET A 113 -7.77 11.35 1.02
N GLU A 114 -8.61 12.00 0.20
CA GLU A 114 -9.36 13.18 0.62
C GLU A 114 -10.30 12.89 1.79
N ARG A 115 -10.98 11.73 1.78
CA ARG A 115 -11.83 11.31 2.91
C ARG A 115 -11.01 11.16 4.18
N LEU A 116 -9.83 10.54 4.11
CA LEU A 116 -8.92 10.41 5.25
C LEU A 116 -8.47 11.78 5.76
N ILE A 117 -8.11 12.71 4.86
CA ILE A 117 -7.76 14.09 5.22
C ILE A 117 -8.92 14.79 5.94
N ARG A 118 -10.15 14.65 5.44
CA ARG A 118 -11.35 15.21 6.10
C ARG A 118 -11.58 14.63 7.50
N LEU A 119 -11.15 13.40 7.75
CA LEU A 119 -11.17 12.76 9.07
C LEU A 119 -9.94 13.11 9.94
N GLY A 120 -9.08 14.02 9.49
CA GLY A 120 -7.91 14.49 10.23
C GLY A 120 -6.65 13.66 10.05
N ALA A 121 -6.56 12.79 9.03
CA ALA A 121 -5.33 12.11 8.70
C ALA A 121 -4.27 13.10 8.14
N PRO A 122 -2.99 12.98 8.51
CA PRO A 122 -1.93 13.89 8.10
C PRO A 122 -1.42 13.59 6.67
N LEU A 123 -2.32 13.62 5.68
CA LEU A 123 -2.03 13.19 4.29
C LEU A 123 -2.12 14.34 3.27
N LYS A 124 -2.21 15.60 3.71
CA LYS A 124 -2.35 16.75 2.80
C LYS A 124 -1.14 16.88 1.85
N GLY A 125 0.07 16.81 2.39
CA GLY A 125 1.29 16.86 1.58
C GLY A 125 1.45 15.64 0.66
N GLU A 126 1.05 14.46 1.15
CA GLU A 126 1.03 13.23 0.36
C GLU A 126 0.14 13.36 -0.88
N LEU A 127 -1.12 13.77 -0.68
CA LEU A 127 -2.07 13.90 -1.80
C LEU A 127 -1.60 14.95 -2.82
N ALA A 128 -0.98 16.05 -2.37
CA ALA A 128 -0.45 17.09 -3.25
C ALA A 128 0.66 16.56 -4.17
N ALA A 129 1.53 15.66 -3.69
CA ALA A 129 2.57 15.04 -4.50
C ALA A 129 2.02 14.16 -5.64
N TYR A 130 0.76 13.74 -5.55
CA TYR A 130 0.05 12.94 -6.55
C TYR A 130 -1.09 13.71 -7.24
N SER A 131 -1.14 15.04 -7.09
CA SER A 131 -2.06 15.88 -7.85
C SER A 131 -1.82 15.67 -9.36
N PRO A 132 -2.87 15.69 -10.21
CA PRO A 132 -2.71 15.72 -11.66
C PRO A 132 -1.75 16.83 -12.17
N GLU A 133 -1.54 17.87 -11.37
CA GLU A 133 -0.57 18.95 -11.62
C GLU A 133 0.89 18.50 -11.41
N ALA A 134 1.14 17.54 -10.51
CA ALA A 134 2.46 17.02 -10.18
C ALA A 134 2.93 15.93 -11.15
N VAL A 135 2.00 15.16 -11.74
CA VAL A 135 2.28 14.21 -12.82
C VAL A 135 1.15 14.26 -13.85
N PRO A 136 1.34 14.97 -14.99
CA PRO A 136 0.31 15.07 -16.01
C PRO A 136 -0.03 13.69 -16.57
N GLN A 137 -1.24 13.19 -16.29
CA GLN A 137 -1.76 11.97 -16.87
C GLN A 137 -2.18 12.26 -18.32
N THR A 138 -1.22 12.15 -19.24
CA THR A 138 -1.48 12.36 -20.67
C THR A 138 -2.17 11.14 -21.28
N LEU A 139 -2.90 11.34 -22.39
CA LEU A 139 -3.45 10.19 -23.12
C LEU A 139 -2.36 9.21 -23.59
N ALA A 140 -1.14 9.69 -23.84
CA ALA A 140 -0.02 8.86 -24.24
C ALA A 140 0.40 7.88 -23.14
N SER A 141 0.30 8.24 -21.85
CA SER A 141 0.56 7.32 -20.75
C SER A 141 -0.64 6.43 -20.40
N ILE A 142 -1.86 6.92 -20.65
CA ILE A 142 -3.09 6.18 -20.31
C ILE A 142 -3.42 5.08 -21.33
N LEU A 143 -3.27 5.35 -22.63
CA LEU A 143 -3.73 4.44 -23.69
C LEU A 143 -3.01 3.07 -23.69
N PRO A 144 -1.68 2.97 -23.47
CA PRO A 144 -0.98 1.69 -23.38
C PRO A 144 -1.54 0.76 -22.31
N GLU A 145 -2.04 1.30 -21.20
CA GLU A 145 -2.60 0.47 -20.13
C GLU A 145 -3.88 -0.31 -20.55
N PHE A 146 -4.62 0.18 -21.55
CA PHE A 146 -5.76 -0.54 -22.12
C PHE A 146 -5.33 -1.69 -23.03
N PHE A 147 -4.20 -1.53 -23.73
CA PHE A 147 -3.56 -2.61 -24.48
C PHE A 147 -3.09 -3.70 -23.52
N ASP A 148 -2.35 -3.34 -22.46
CA ASP A 148 -1.80 -4.28 -21.49
C ASP A 148 -2.91 -5.07 -20.79
N ALA A 149 -3.99 -4.40 -20.37
CA ALA A 149 -5.13 -5.09 -19.76
C ALA A 149 -5.76 -6.14 -20.69
N ALA A 150 -5.83 -5.86 -21.99
CA ALA A 150 -6.30 -6.81 -22.99
C ALA A 150 -5.32 -7.97 -23.23
N PHE A 151 -4.02 -7.67 -23.22
CA PHE A 151 -2.98 -8.63 -23.54
C PHE A 151 -2.67 -9.57 -22.37
N LEU A 152 -2.63 -9.05 -21.15
CA LEU A 152 -2.20 -9.76 -19.95
C LEU A 152 -3.35 -10.42 -19.17
N SER A 153 -4.61 -10.13 -19.49
CA SER A 153 -5.76 -10.62 -18.74
C SER A 153 -6.97 -10.98 -19.60
N ASP A 154 -7.87 -11.80 -19.05
CA ASP A 154 -9.15 -12.18 -19.67
C ASP A 154 -10.30 -11.23 -19.38
N GLN A 155 -10.00 -10.05 -18.82
CA GLN A 155 -11.01 -9.05 -18.58
C GLN A 155 -11.69 -8.62 -19.88
N THR A 156 -13.02 -8.57 -19.86
CA THR A 156 -13.80 -8.03 -20.95
C THR A 156 -13.58 -6.54 -21.07
N TRP A 157 -13.82 -5.99 -22.25
CA TRP A 157 -13.76 -4.54 -22.45
C TRP A 157 -14.63 -3.75 -21.50
N ARG A 158 -15.82 -4.27 -21.17
CA ARG A 158 -16.74 -3.60 -20.24
C ARG A 158 -16.10 -3.48 -18.85
N GLU A 159 -15.42 -4.51 -18.40
CA GLU A 159 -14.72 -4.53 -17.11
C GLU A 159 -13.49 -3.62 -17.12
N VAL A 160 -12.65 -3.71 -18.15
CA VAL A 160 -11.47 -2.85 -18.30
C VAL A 160 -11.88 -1.39 -18.38
N TRP A 161 -12.86 -1.07 -19.22
CA TRP A 161 -13.37 0.30 -19.36
C TRP A 161 -13.93 0.82 -18.04
N ARG A 162 -14.85 0.09 -17.40
CA ARG A 162 -15.46 0.53 -16.13
C ARG A 162 -14.41 0.76 -15.04
N HIS A 163 -13.41 -0.12 -14.95
CA HIS A 163 -12.40 -0.04 -13.89
C HIS A 163 -11.34 1.03 -14.16
N LYS A 164 -10.70 1.01 -15.34
CA LYS A 164 -9.61 1.94 -15.66
C LYS A 164 -10.13 3.34 -15.97
N ALA A 165 -11.19 3.47 -16.75
CA ALA A 165 -11.72 4.79 -17.13
C ALA A 165 -12.26 5.56 -15.92
N TYR A 166 -12.81 4.87 -14.91
CA TYR A 166 -13.15 5.48 -13.63
C TYR A 166 -11.90 6.02 -12.92
N GLY A 167 -10.80 5.28 -12.92
CA GLY A 167 -9.54 5.69 -12.32
C GLY A 167 -8.99 7.02 -12.89
N TYR A 168 -9.25 7.29 -14.17
CA TYR A 168 -8.85 8.53 -14.83
C TYR A 168 -9.93 9.62 -14.85
N GLY A 169 -11.12 9.36 -14.28
CA GLY A 169 -12.23 10.32 -14.29
C GLY A 169 -12.92 10.46 -15.65
N PHE A 170 -12.87 9.44 -16.51
CA PHE A 170 -13.61 9.43 -17.78
C PHE A 170 -15.03 8.87 -17.62
N THR A 171 -15.31 8.18 -16.53
CA THR A 171 -16.61 7.54 -16.29
C THR A 171 -17.07 7.62 -14.85
N ASP A 172 -18.38 7.58 -14.66
CA ASP A 172 -19.00 7.39 -13.35
C ASP A 172 -18.81 5.96 -12.81
N ARG A 173 -19.29 5.69 -11.59
CA ARG A 173 -19.22 4.37 -10.91
C ARG A 173 -19.92 3.22 -11.66
N THR A 174 -20.80 3.54 -12.60
CA THR A 174 -21.52 2.58 -13.45
C THR A 174 -20.77 2.33 -14.77
N GLY A 175 -19.77 3.15 -15.10
CA GLY A 175 -19.00 3.11 -16.34
C GLY A 175 -19.58 4.00 -17.45
N ARG A 176 -20.53 4.89 -17.13
CA ARG A 176 -21.08 5.86 -18.08
C ARG A 176 -20.10 7.00 -18.29
N VAL A 177 -19.96 7.40 -19.54
CA VAL A 177 -19.07 8.48 -19.98
C VAL A 177 -19.58 9.81 -19.45
N GLU A 178 -18.69 10.61 -18.86
CA GLU A 178 -19.09 11.86 -18.20
C GLU A 178 -19.16 13.06 -19.16
N ASN A 179 -18.42 13.05 -20.27
CA ASN A 179 -18.39 14.15 -21.25
C ASN A 179 -17.89 13.71 -22.64
N GLN A 180 -17.97 14.63 -23.62
CA GLN A 180 -17.56 14.37 -25.01
C GLN A 180 -16.07 14.02 -25.13
N TYR A 181 -15.20 14.60 -24.30
CA TYR A 181 -13.78 14.26 -24.27
C TYR A 181 -13.58 12.80 -23.85
N ALA A 182 -14.21 12.36 -22.76
CA ALA A 182 -14.17 10.98 -22.31
C ALA A 182 -14.76 10.00 -23.36
N ALA A 183 -15.73 10.43 -24.17
CA ALA A 183 -16.22 9.64 -25.31
C ALA A 183 -15.13 9.42 -26.37
N GLN A 184 -14.38 10.45 -26.72
CA GLN A 184 -13.25 10.33 -27.65
C GLN A 184 -12.15 9.43 -27.09
N VAL A 185 -11.85 9.55 -25.79
CA VAL A 185 -10.88 8.69 -25.11
C VAL A 185 -11.35 7.23 -25.14
N ARG A 186 -12.65 6.97 -24.93
CA ARG A 186 -13.23 5.62 -25.04
C ARG A 186 -12.96 4.96 -26.38
N HIS A 187 -13.10 5.71 -27.48
CA HIS A 187 -12.79 5.19 -28.81
C HIS A 187 -11.31 4.84 -28.97
N LYS A 188 -10.40 5.70 -28.51
CA LYS A 188 -8.95 5.45 -28.56
C LYS A 188 -8.55 4.25 -27.70
N ALA A 189 -9.01 4.21 -26.44
CA ALA A 189 -8.78 3.11 -25.51
C ALA A 189 -9.34 1.77 -26.03
N ARG A 190 -10.51 1.80 -26.69
CA ARG A 190 -11.10 0.61 -27.32
C ARG A 190 -10.21 0.06 -28.42
N ARG A 191 -9.58 0.93 -29.23
CA ARG A 191 -8.65 0.49 -30.28
C ARG A 191 -7.41 -0.20 -29.70
N GLU A 192 -6.81 0.38 -28.66
CA GLU A 192 -5.66 -0.23 -27.97
C GLU A 192 -6.03 -1.57 -27.33
N TRP A 193 -7.17 -1.65 -26.64
CA TRP A 193 -7.66 -2.92 -26.08
C TRP A 193 -7.87 -3.99 -27.16
N MET A 194 -8.47 -3.63 -28.31
CA MET A 194 -8.64 -4.56 -29.42
C MET A 194 -7.29 -5.00 -30.02
N ARG A 195 -6.31 -4.11 -30.08
CA ARG A 195 -4.94 -4.42 -30.52
C ARG A 195 -4.30 -5.44 -29.58
N GLY A 196 -4.38 -5.24 -28.26
CA GLY A 196 -3.89 -6.19 -27.25
C GLY A 196 -4.57 -7.56 -27.34
N ARG A 197 -5.89 -7.60 -27.52
CA ARG A 197 -6.62 -8.88 -27.68
C ARG A 197 -6.24 -9.65 -28.93
N ARG A 198 -6.04 -8.94 -30.05
CA ARG A 198 -5.57 -9.57 -31.30
C ARG A 198 -4.19 -10.19 -31.11
N LEU A 199 -3.28 -9.43 -30.49
CA LEU A 199 -1.92 -9.90 -30.25
C LEU A 199 -1.91 -11.09 -29.29
N ARG A 200 -2.70 -11.05 -28.21
CA ARG A 200 -2.82 -12.20 -27.30
C ARG A 200 -3.30 -13.45 -28.03
N ARG A 201 -4.27 -13.33 -28.94
CA ARG A 201 -4.76 -14.46 -29.74
C ARG A 201 -3.69 -15.03 -30.67
N SER A 202 -2.85 -14.19 -31.26
CA SER A 202 -1.75 -14.67 -32.10
C SER A 202 -0.66 -15.38 -31.30
N TYR A 203 -0.41 -14.99 -30.04
CA TYR A 203 0.52 -15.71 -29.14
C TYR A 203 -0.11 -16.92 -28.44
N GLY A 204 -1.42 -16.90 -28.20
CA GLY A 204 -2.17 -18.03 -27.62
C GLY A 204 -2.54 -19.13 -28.61
N GLY A 205 -2.17 -18.98 -29.88
CA GLY A 205 -2.25 -20.02 -30.92
C GLY A 205 -1.05 -20.97 -30.94
N PHE A 206 -0.04 -20.72 -30.09
CA PHE A 206 1.03 -21.66 -29.78
C PHE A 206 0.84 -22.16 -28.34
N ALA A 207 -0.13 -23.04 -28.15
CA ALA A 207 -0.04 -24.04 -27.09
C ALA A 207 0.47 -25.33 -27.77
N PRO A 208 1.38 -26.10 -27.14
CA PRO A 208 1.71 -27.44 -27.62
C PRO A 208 0.47 -28.33 -27.70
#